data_AF-A0A519HF86-F1
#
_entry.id   AF-A0A519HF86-F1
#
_cell.length_a   1.000
_cell.length_b   1.000
_cell.length_c   1.000
_cell.angle_alpha   90.00
_cell.angle_beta   90.00
_cell.angle_gamma   90.00
#
_symmetry.space_group_name_H-M   'P 1'
#
loop_
_entity.id
_entity.type
_entity.pdbx_description
1 polymer ?
#
loop_
_entity_poly.entity_id
_entity_poly.type
_entity_poly.pdbx_seq_one_letter_code
_entity_poly.pdbx_strand_id
1 'polypeptide(L)' 'ARRWNELNRAYRERFGFPFILCIRRHTRESALQAFEQRLQNDRPTELNNTLDEIATITRLRLDRLIPVPAGMTVA' A
#
# COMPACT_ATOMS: atom_id res chain seq x y z
N ALA A 1 13.01 8.71 -12.03
CA ALA A 1 13.44 7.42 -11.44
C ALA A 1 14.25 7.60 -10.16
N ARG A 2 15.31 8.44 -10.17
CA ARG A 2 16.21 8.68 -9.03
C ARG A 2 15.51 8.93 -7.68
N ARG A 3 14.57 9.89 -7.60
CA ARG A 3 13.80 10.20 -6.38
C ARG A 3 13.07 8.98 -5.79
N TRP A 4 12.49 8.12 -6.63
CA TRP A 4 11.81 6.89 -6.18
C TRP A 4 12.79 5.87 -5.61
N ASN A 5 13.99 5.77 -6.18
CA ASN A 5 15.02 4.85 -5.66
C ASN A 5 15.55 5.32 -4.31
N GLU A 6 15.77 6.63 -4.15
CA GLU A 6 16.21 7.24 -2.89
C GLU A 6 15.17 7.02 -1.78
N LEU A 7 13.88 7.27 -2.08
CA LEU A 7 12.78 7.03 -1.14
C LEU A 7 12.66 5.54 -0.76
N ASN A 8 12.76 4.62 -1.73
CA ASN A 8 12.74 3.18 -1.47
C ASN A 8 13.89 2.71 -0.58
N ARG A 9 15.07 3.29 -0.74
CA ARG A 9 16.22 2.98 0.13
C ARG A 9 15.95 3.48 1.55
N ALA A 10 15.61 4.76 1.71
CA ALA A 10 15.36 5.36 3.01
C ALA A 10 14.24 4.62 3.78
N TYR A 11 13.19 4.20 3.07
CA TYR A 11 12.09 3.45 3.67
C TYR A 11 12.53 2.08 4.19
N ARG A 12 13.29 1.33 3.38
CA ARG A 12 13.81 0.03 3.80
C ARG A 12 14.78 0.17 4.98
N GLU A 13 15.64 1.17 4.97
CA GLU A 13 16.57 1.45 6.08
C GLU A 13 15.81 1.77 7.38
N ARG A 14 14.73 2.56 7.32
CA ARG A 14 13.95 2.96 8.49
C ARG A 14 13.06 1.84 9.04
N PHE A 15 12.34 1.14 8.16
CA PHE A 15 11.27 0.23 8.58
C PHE A 15 11.61 -1.26 8.42
N GLY A 16 12.62 -1.62 7.62
CA GLY A 16 13.06 -3.00 7.42
C GLY A 16 12.19 -3.83 6.46
N PHE A 17 11.26 -3.20 5.75
CA PHE A 17 10.40 -3.82 4.74
C PHE A 17 10.18 -2.86 3.56
N PRO A 18 9.77 -3.34 2.36
CA PRO A 18 9.54 -2.47 1.21
C PRO A 18 8.30 -1.58 1.40
N PHE A 19 8.27 -0.41 0.74
CA PHE A 19 7.08 0.42 0.68
C PHE A 19 5.98 -0.29 -0.12
N ILE A 20 4.81 -0.45 0.49
CA ILE A 20 3.64 -1.07 -0.14
C ILE A 20 2.49 -0.06 -0.16
N LEU A 21 1.90 0.12 -1.34
CA LEU A 21 0.79 1.03 -1.59
C LEU A 21 -0.09 0.47 -2.72
N CYS A 22 -1.41 0.49 -2.54
CA CYS A 22 -2.38 0.08 -3.54
C CYS A 22 -2.46 1.13 -4.66
N ILE A 23 -1.60 1.01 -5.68
CA ILE A 23 -1.47 2.00 -6.75
C ILE A 23 -2.77 2.27 -7.52
N ARG A 24 -3.75 1.34 -7.51
CA ARG A 24 -5.07 1.56 -8.12
C ARG A 24 -5.85 2.72 -7.49
N ARG A 25 -5.51 3.14 -6.27
CA ARG A 25 -6.14 4.24 -5.53
C ARG A 25 -5.37 5.56 -5.65
N HIS A 26 -4.27 5.59 -6.40
CA HIS A 26 -3.33 6.71 -6.40
C HIS A 26 -2.92 7.12 -7.81
N THR A 27 -2.81 8.44 -8.02
CA THR A 27 -1.96 8.98 -9.08
C THR A 27 -0.49 8.90 -8.67
N ARG A 28 0.43 9.11 -9.62
CA ARG A 28 1.86 9.15 -9.34
C ARG A 28 2.21 10.22 -8.30
N GLU A 29 1.59 11.39 -8.38
CA GLU A 29 1.78 12.52 -7.49
C GLU A 29 1.31 12.17 -6.08
N SER A 30 0.09 11.63 -5.95
CA SER A 30 -0.46 11.23 -4.64
C SER A 30 0.34 10.08 -4.01
N ALA A 31 0.89 9.17 -4.81
CA ALA A 31 1.75 8.10 -4.32
C ALA A 31 3.08 8.64 -3.78
N LEU A 32 3.65 9.65 -4.43
CA LEU A 32 4.87 10.31 -3.96
C LEU A 32 4.61 11.04 -2.63
N GLN A 33 3.50 11.77 -2.54
CA GLN A 33 3.09 12.46 -1.32
C GLN A 33 2.85 11.48 -0.16
N ALA A 34 2.15 10.37 -0.41
CA ALA A 34 1.93 9.32 0.58
C ALA A 34 3.26 8.70 1.04
N PHE A 35 4.21 8.51 0.13
CA PHE A 35 5.55 8.03 0.46
C PHE A 35 6.24 8.98 1.45
N GLU A 36 6.29 10.27 1.13
CA GLU A 36 6.98 11.28 1.93
C GLU A 36 6.34 11.46 3.31
N GLN A 37 5.01 11.41 3.39
CA GLN A 37 4.28 11.44 4.65
C GLN A 37 4.55 10.20 5.50
N ARG A 38 4.45 9.00 4.90
CA ARG A 38 4.64 7.73 5.61
C ARG A 38 6.07 7.51 6.09
N LEU A 39 7.05 8.13 5.44
CA LEU A 39 8.42 8.18 5.95
C LEU A 39 8.56 8.88 7.30
N GLN A 40 7.59 9.72 7.72
CA GLN A 40 7.62 10.38 9.02
C GLN A 40 7.05 9.54 10.16
N ASN A 41 6.36 8.43 9.85
CA ASN A 41 5.72 7.58 10.85
C ASN A 41 6.72 6.87 11.76
N ASP A 42 6.26 6.49 12.96
CA ASP A 42 6.94 5.46 13.74
C ASP A 42 6.73 4.07 13.12
N ARG A 43 7.57 3.11 13.54
CA ARG A 43 7.58 1.77 12.97
C ARG A 43 6.26 1.00 13.21
N PRO A 44 5.66 1.00 14.42
CA PRO A 44 4.37 0.33 14.64
C PRO A 44 3.23 0.88 13.76
N THR A 45 3.12 2.21 13.66
CA THR A 45 2.12 2.86 12.80
C THR A 45 2.32 2.46 11.34
N GLU A 46 3.56 2.44 10.89
CA GLU A 46 3.85 2.13 9.49
C GLU A 46 3.65 0.65 9.14
N LEU A 47 3.89 -0.25 10.10
CA LEU A 47 3.56 -1.65 9.95
C LEU A 47 2.05 -1.84 9.76
N ASN A 48 1.22 -1.18 10.58
CA ASN A 48 -0.24 -1.24 10.45
C ASN A 48 -0.70 -0.70 9.09
N ASN A 49 -0.22 0.48 8.69
CA ASN A 49 -0.54 1.05 7.37
C ASN A 49 -0.17 0.10 6.22
N THR A 50 0.98 -0.57 6.32
CA THR A 50 1.45 -1.51 5.28
C THR A 50 0.56 -2.75 5.23
N LEU A 51 0.12 -3.27 6.38
CA LEU A 51 -0.82 -4.39 6.44
C LEU A 51 -2.19 -4.02 5.83
N ASP A 52 -2.70 -2.82 6.08
CA ASP A 52 -3.95 -2.33 5.49
C ASP A 52 -3.87 -2.23 3.96
N GLU A 53 -2.73 -1.78 3.43
CA GLU A 53 -2.46 -1.77 2.00
C GLU A 53 -2.41 -3.19 1.42
N ILE A 54 -1.74 -4.13 2.09
CA ILE A 54 -1.71 -5.54 1.69
C ILE A 54 -3.13 -6.12 1.69
N ALA A 55 -3.93 -5.87 2.73
CA ALA A 55 -5.31 -6.33 2.82
C ALA A 55 -6.17 -5.77 1.68
N THR A 56 -6.03 -4.48 1.37
CA THR A 56 -6.72 -3.83 0.25
C THR A 56 -6.33 -4.46 -1.09
N ILE A 57 -5.03 -4.64 -1.34
CA ILE A 57 -4.52 -5.26 -2.57
C ILE A 57 -5.03 -6.70 -2.68
N THR A 58 -5.02 -7.43 -1.57
CA THR A 58 -5.49 -8.83 -1.51
C THR A 58 -6.97 -8.93 -1.84
N ARG A 59 -7.81 -8.09 -1.21
CA ARG A 59 -9.24 -8.03 -1.52
C ARG A 59 -9.49 -7.74 -2.99
N LEU A 60 -8.85 -6.71 -3.54
CA LEU A 60 -9.01 -6.35 -4.96
C LEU A 60 -8.54 -7.45 -5.93
N ARG A 61 -7.61 -8.31 -5.51
CA ARG A 61 -7.18 -9.48 -6.29
C ARG A 61 -8.19 -10.62 -6.17
N LEU A 62 -8.71 -10.88 -4.97
CA LEU A 62 -9.73 -11.90 -4.73
C LEU A 62 -11.03 -11.56 -5.48
N ASP A 63 -11.48 -10.30 -5.45
CA ASP A 63 -12.67 -9.85 -6.19
C ASP A 63 -12.57 -10.11 -7.71
N ARG A 64 -11.36 -10.21 -8.25
CA ARG A 64 -11.14 -10.56 -9.68
C ARG A 64 -11.10 -12.05 -9.95
N LEU A 65 -10.76 -12.86 -8.94
CA LEU A 65 -10.58 -14.31 -9.08
C LEU A 65 -11.84 -15.07 -8.67
N ILE A 66 -12.60 -14.54 -7.72
CA ILE A 66 -13.79 -15.16 -7.16
C ILE A 66 -14.98 -14.29 -7.55
N PRO A 67 -15.72 -14.64 -8.62
CA PRO A 67 -16.97 -13.97 -8.90
C PRO A 67 -17.93 -14.17 -7.72
N VAL A 68 -18.56 -13.09 -7.26
CA VAL A 68 -19.60 -13.18 -6.23
C VAL A 68 -20.71 -14.09 -6.79
N PRO A 69 -21.04 -15.21 -6.12
CA PRO A 69 -22.12 -16.07 -6.54
C PRO A 69 -23.41 -15.25 -6.63
N ALA A 70 -24.16 -15.43 -7.72
CA ALA A 70 -25.45 -14.77 -7.87
C ALA A 70 -26.33 -15.07 -6.64
N GLY A 71 -26.70 -14.02 -5.91
CA GLY A 71 -27.56 -14.10 -4.71
C GLY A 71 -26.88 -13.85 -3.36
N MET A 72 -25.55 -13.69 -3.29
CA MET A 72 -24.88 -13.29 -2.05
C MET A 72 -24.63 -11.78 -2.01
N THR A 73 -25.46 -11.04 -1.28
CA THR A 73 -25.20 -9.62 -0.97
C THR A 73 -24.40 -9.56 0.33
N VAL A 74 -23.17 -9.05 0.28
CA VAL A 74 -22.43 -8.68 1.49
C VAL A 74 -22.91 -7.29 1.88
N ALA A 75 -23.52 -7.19 3.07
CA ALA A 75 -24.01 -5.93 3.64
C ALA A 75 -22.87 -4.92 3.89
#